data_AF-A0A2E7A4M3-F1
#
_entry.id   AF-A0A2E7A4M3-F1
#
_cell.length_a   1.000
_cell.length_b   1.000
_cell.length_c   1.000
_cell.angle_alpha   90.00
_cell.angle_beta   90.00
_cell.angle_gamma   90.00
#
_symmetry.space_group_name_H-M   'P 1'
#
loop_
_entity.id
_entity.type
_entity.pdbx_description
1 polymer ?
#
loop_
_entity_poly.entity_id
_entity_poly.type
_entity_poly.pdbx_seq_one_letter_code
_entity_poly.pdbx_strand_id
1 'polypeptide(L)'
;MRCTAGSLCFTGEADADDLLNNNFLALFIGMLLDQQFPIERAFLGPYRLKQRLGFDLVPSDLAKLPIDQLIQFFSEKPALHRFPKSMAERTHDLCTHLVEYYDGNPSAVWANLSDAAELRQRLLSLPGFGENKTQIFIALLAKRFRITTQGWEEIAGHYADVGFHSVADLDSPDALSQLRKQRKEARKAK
;
A
#
# COMPACT_ATOMS: atom_id res chain seq x y z
N MET A 1 19.80 -9.52 -1.14
CA MET A 1 19.03 -9.14 0.06
C MET A 1 17.74 -9.95 0.07
N ARG A 2 17.46 -10.72 1.12
CA ARG A 2 16.15 -11.37 1.26
C ARG A 2 15.15 -10.27 1.63
N CYS A 3 14.10 -10.06 0.83
CA CYS A 3 12.97 -9.24 1.24
C CYS A 3 12.47 -9.81 2.58
N THR A 4 12.44 -8.99 3.63
CA THR A 4 11.78 -9.34 4.88
C THR A 4 10.30 -9.51 4.59
N ALA A 5 9.81 -10.75 4.61
CA ALA A 5 8.38 -11.01 4.51
C ALA A 5 7.64 -10.28 5.64
N GLY A 6 6.56 -9.58 5.31
CA GLY A 6 5.72 -8.90 6.28
C GLY A 6 4.87 -9.85 7.13
N SER A 7 4.08 -9.28 8.05
CA SER A 7 3.12 -10.01 8.90
C SER A 7 1.66 -9.57 8.72
N LEU A 8 1.29 -9.08 7.54
CA LEU A 8 -0.05 -8.59 7.23
C LEU A 8 -1.03 -9.75 7.10
N CYS A 9 -2.21 -9.65 7.73
CA CYS A 9 -3.27 -10.66 7.64
C CYS A 9 -4.66 -10.02 7.75
N PHE A 10 -5.19 -9.47 6.66
CA PHE A 10 -6.44 -8.70 6.74
C PHE A 10 -7.29 -8.62 5.46
N THR A 11 -6.87 -9.21 4.34
CA THR A 11 -7.73 -9.28 3.15
C THR A 11 -8.84 -10.34 3.32
N GLY A 12 -8.62 -11.32 4.19
CA GLY A 12 -9.47 -12.51 4.33
C GLY A 12 -9.15 -13.61 3.31
N GLU A 13 -8.15 -13.41 2.45
CA GLU A 13 -7.67 -14.38 1.48
C GLU A 13 -6.16 -14.58 1.61
N ALA A 14 -5.74 -15.81 1.92
CA ALA A 14 -4.34 -16.12 2.24
C ALA A 14 -3.37 -15.73 1.11
N ASP A 15 -3.71 -16.03 -0.15
CA ASP A 15 -2.87 -15.69 -1.30
C ASP A 15 -2.70 -14.16 -1.49
N ALA A 16 -3.72 -13.38 -1.13
CA ALA A 16 -3.66 -11.93 -1.20
C ALA A 16 -2.81 -11.35 -0.07
N ASP A 17 -2.95 -11.87 1.15
CA ASP A 17 -2.09 -11.51 2.29
C ASP A 17 -0.62 -11.89 2.00
N ASP A 18 -0.36 -13.08 1.44
CA ASP A 18 0.97 -13.52 1.03
C ASP A 18 1.57 -12.60 -0.04
N LEU A 19 0.78 -12.18 -1.04
CA LEU A 19 1.24 -11.21 -2.03
C LEU A 19 1.66 -9.89 -1.39
N LEU A 20 0.86 -9.34 -0.46
CA LEU A 20 1.17 -8.08 0.22
C LEU A 20 2.42 -8.17 1.10
N ASN A 21 2.67 -9.33 1.71
CA ASN A 21 3.84 -9.56 2.55
C ASN A 21 5.14 -9.73 1.77
N ASN A 22 5.06 -10.11 0.48
CA ASN A 22 6.22 -10.47 -0.33
C ASN A 22 6.47 -9.56 -1.54
N ASN A 23 5.48 -8.76 -1.96
CA ASN A 23 5.59 -7.84 -3.10
C ASN A 23 5.28 -6.40 -2.68
N PHE A 24 6.33 -5.57 -2.59
CA PHE A 24 6.21 -4.17 -2.19
C PHE A 24 5.43 -3.30 -3.20
N LEU A 25 5.39 -3.65 -4.48
CA LEU A 25 4.51 -2.97 -5.43
C LEU A 25 3.04 -3.24 -5.09
N ALA A 26 2.70 -4.50 -4.76
CA ALA A 26 1.34 -4.84 -4.32
C ALA A 26 0.93 -4.02 -3.09
N LEU A 27 1.84 -3.84 -2.14
CA LEU A 27 1.63 -3.03 -0.95
C LEU A 27 1.38 -1.55 -1.28
N PHE A 28 2.19 -0.95 -2.15
CA PHE A 28 1.98 0.42 -2.61
C PHE A 28 0.64 0.59 -3.34
N ILE A 29 0.27 -0.36 -4.21
CA ILE A 29 -1.03 -0.34 -4.90
C ILE A 29 -2.18 -0.44 -3.90
N GLY A 30 -2.10 -1.32 -2.90
CA GLY A 30 -3.10 -1.41 -1.82
C GLY A 30 -3.29 -0.08 -1.10
N MET A 31 -2.20 0.62 -0.78
CA MET A 31 -2.22 1.96 -0.18
C MET A 31 -2.79 3.04 -1.12
N LEU A 32 -2.57 2.94 -2.43
CA LEU A 32 -3.21 3.85 -3.40
C LEU A 32 -4.73 3.70 -3.39
N LEU A 33 -5.21 2.45 -3.31
CA LEU A 33 -6.61 2.05 -3.32
C LEU A 33 -7.34 2.30 -2.00
N ASP A 34 -6.64 2.43 -0.87
CA ASP A 34 -7.25 2.78 0.44
C ASP A 34 -7.61 4.27 0.49
N GLN A 35 -8.54 4.68 -0.39
CA GLN A 35 -9.04 6.05 -0.46
C GLN A 35 -10.56 6.06 -0.40
N GLN A 36 -11.04 6.34 0.80
CA GLN A 36 -12.46 6.35 1.13
C GLN A 36 -13.15 5.00 0.82
N PHE A 37 -12.39 3.92 0.68
CA PHE A 37 -12.84 2.58 0.28
C PHE A 37 -12.63 1.59 1.44
N PRO A 38 -13.34 0.45 1.50
CA PRO A 38 -13.06 -0.55 2.53
C PRO A 38 -11.62 -1.07 2.40
N ILE A 39 -10.87 -1.09 3.50
CA ILE A 39 -9.44 -1.49 3.54
C ILE A 39 -9.25 -2.85 2.89
N GLU A 40 -10.08 -3.82 3.24
CA GLU A 40 -9.98 -5.21 2.80
C GLU A 40 -10.11 -5.29 1.29
N ARG A 41 -11.03 -4.50 0.72
CA ARG A 41 -11.22 -4.43 -0.73
C ARG A 41 -10.09 -3.68 -1.42
N ALA A 42 -9.54 -2.64 -0.80
CA ALA A 42 -8.39 -1.91 -1.32
C ALA A 42 -7.17 -2.83 -1.43
N PHE A 43 -6.85 -3.55 -0.35
CA PHE A 43 -5.69 -4.42 -0.27
C PHE A 43 -5.88 -5.79 -0.92
N LEU A 44 -7.11 -6.22 -1.18
CA LEU A 44 -7.41 -7.32 -2.11
C LEU A 44 -7.24 -6.92 -3.58
N GLY A 45 -7.28 -5.61 -3.88
CA GLY A 45 -7.15 -5.05 -5.22
C GLY A 45 -5.91 -5.51 -6.00
N PRO A 46 -4.69 -5.43 -5.43
CA PRO A 46 -3.46 -5.91 -6.06
C PRO A 46 -3.53 -7.39 -6.46
N TYR A 47 -4.07 -8.26 -5.60
CA TYR A 47 -4.20 -9.68 -5.89
C TYR A 47 -5.13 -9.93 -7.09
N ARG A 48 -6.29 -9.27 -7.10
CA ARG A 48 -7.23 -9.35 -8.23
C ARG A 48 -6.65 -8.76 -9.51
N LEU A 49 -5.88 -7.68 -9.41
CA LEU A 49 -5.16 -7.12 -10.56
C LEU A 49 -4.16 -8.14 -11.13
N LYS A 50 -3.36 -8.78 -10.27
CA LYS A 50 -2.45 -9.87 -10.65
C LYS A 50 -3.19 -11.00 -11.37
N GLN A 51 -4.34 -11.44 -10.84
CA GLN A 51 -5.16 -12.46 -11.47
C GLN A 51 -5.65 -12.07 -12.87
N ARG A 52 -6.07 -10.81 -13.06
CA ARG A 52 -6.55 -10.30 -14.36
C ARG A 52 -5.43 -10.16 -15.39
N LEU A 53 -4.23 -9.75 -14.94
CA LEU A 53 -3.04 -9.64 -15.79
C LEU A 53 -2.50 -11.01 -16.21
N GLY A 54 -2.59 -12.00 -15.33
CA GLY A 54 -2.05 -13.34 -15.55
C GLY A 54 -0.53 -13.45 -15.33
N PHE A 55 0.11 -12.40 -14.79
CA PHE A 55 1.53 -12.36 -14.47
C PHE A 55 1.79 -11.54 -13.18
N ASP A 56 3.00 -11.64 -12.63
CA ASP A 56 3.37 -10.96 -11.39
C ASP A 56 3.35 -9.43 -11.50
N LEU A 57 3.10 -8.75 -10.38
CA LEU A 57 3.11 -7.29 -10.35
C LEU A 57 4.55 -6.76 -10.36
N VAL A 58 4.97 -6.22 -11.50
CA VAL A 58 6.29 -5.62 -11.73
C VAL A 58 6.10 -4.19 -12.25
N PRO A 59 6.80 -3.16 -11.70
CA PRO A 59 6.61 -1.78 -12.13
C PRO A 59 6.88 -1.55 -13.62
N SER A 60 7.92 -2.17 -14.18
CA SER A 60 8.26 -2.03 -15.60
C SER A 60 7.19 -2.57 -16.54
N ASP A 61 6.49 -3.62 -16.15
CA ASP A 61 5.45 -4.23 -16.99
C ASP A 61 4.18 -3.38 -16.94
N LEU A 62 3.80 -2.92 -15.75
CA LEU A 62 2.65 -2.02 -15.57
C LEU A 62 2.86 -0.65 -16.22
N ALA A 63 4.08 -0.09 -16.17
CA ALA A 63 4.41 1.20 -16.81
C ALA A 63 4.46 1.14 -18.34
N LYS A 64 4.61 -0.06 -18.92
CA LYS A 64 4.58 -0.28 -20.39
C LYS A 64 3.19 -0.62 -20.91
N LEU A 65 2.27 -1.03 -20.04
CA LEU A 65 0.90 -1.33 -20.44
C LEU A 65 0.23 -0.04 -20.94
N PRO A 66 -0.45 -0.08 -22.10
CA PRO A 66 -1.30 1.03 -22.52
C PRO A 66 -2.29 1.37 -21.41
N ILE A 67 -2.39 2.65 -21.05
CA ILE A 67 -3.21 3.10 -19.92
C ILE A 67 -4.67 2.67 -20.05
N ASP A 68 -5.23 2.68 -21.27
CA ASP A 68 -6.61 2.23 -21.53
C ASP A 68 -6.80 0.73 -21.20
N GLN A 69 -5.77 -0.09 -21.42
CA GLN A 69 -5.81 -1.51 -21.06
C GLN A 69 -5.77 -1.70 -19.54
N LEU A 70 -4.95 -0.93 -18.82
CA LEU A 70 -4.94 -0.97 -17.37
C LEU A 70 -6.28 -0.49 -16.77
N ILE A 71 -6.88 0.55 -17.36
CA ILE A 71 -8.23 1.01 -16.99
C ILE A 71 -9.26 -0.10 -17.18
N GLN A 72 -9.18 -0.88 -18.27
CA GLN A 72 -10.07 -2.03 -18.49
C GLN A 72 -9.90 -3.07 -17.38
N PHE A 73 -8.66 -3.45 -17.03
CA PHE A 73 -8.41 -4.38 -15.93
C PHE A 73 -8.93 -3.88 -14.58
N PHE A 74 -8.88 -2.58 -14.30
CA PHE A 74 -9.48 -2.03 -13.07
C PHE A 74 -11.01 -2.01 -13.11
N SER A 75 -11.59 -1.83 -14.30
CA SER A 75 -13.02 -1.62 -14.51
C SER A 75 -13.81 -2.92 -14.71
N GLU A 76 -13.14 -4.03 -15.03
CA GLU A 76 -13.75 -5.35 -15.15
C GLU A 76 -14.56 -5.69 -13.89
N LYS A 77 -15.79 -6.17 -14.08
CA LYS A 77 -16.75 -6.40 -12.98
C LYS A 77 -16.43 -7.71 -12.24
N PRO A 78 -16.44 -7.71 -10.89
CA PRO A 78 -16.61 -6.55 -10.01
C PRO A 78 -15.38 -5.63 -10.04
N ALA A 79 -15.59 -4.33 -10.22
CA ALA A 79 -14.50 -3.36 -10.33
C ALA A 79 -13.60 -3.37 -9.08
N LEU A 80 -12.28 -3.18 -9.29
CA LEU A 80 -11.30 -3.19 -8.20
C LEU A 80 -11.53 -2.04 -7.22
N HIS A 81 -12.02 -0.90 -7.72
CA HIS A 81 -12.33 0.28 -6.94
C HIS A 81 -13.63 0.93 -7.45
N ARG A 82 -14.24 1.79 -6.63
CA ARG A 82 -15.40 2.59 -7.06
C ARG A 82 -15.05 3.72 -8.04
N PHE A 83 -13.76 4.02 -8.18
CA PHE A 83 -13.19 4.98 -9.13
C PHE A 83 -12.11 4.27 -9.98
N PRO A 84 -12.48 3.27 -10.80
CA PRO A 84 -11.51 2.35 -11.40
C PRO A 84 -10.54 3.07 -12.34
N LYS A 85 -11.03 4.01 -13.17
CA LYS A 85 -10.20 4.82 -14.07
C LYS A 85 -9.10 5.58 -13.32
N SER A 86 -9.48 6.39 -12.34
CA SER A 86 -8.52 7.21 -11.58
C SER A 86 -7.51 6.35 -10.81
N MET A 87 -7.92 5.19 -10.30
CA MET A 87 -7.00 4.29 -9.60
C MET A 87 -6.03 3.57 -10.55
N ALA A 88 -6.47 3.24 -11.77
CA ALA A 88 -5.60 2.71 -12.81
C ALA A 88 -4.54 3.74 -13.22
N GLU A 89 -4.96 4.99 -13.50
CA GLU A 89 -4.06 6.11 -13.83
C GLU A 89 -3.02 6.33 -12.74
N ARG A 90 -3.43 6.42 -11.48
CA ARG A 90 -2.49 6.58 -10.34
C ARG A 90 -1.54 5.39 -10.18
N THR A 91 -2.02 4.17 -10.43
CA THR A 91 -1.18 2.96 -10.38
C THR A 91 -0.13 2.99 -11.49
N HIS A 92 -0.53 3.39 -12.69
CA HIS A 92 0.38 3.57 -13.82
C HIS A 92 1.43 4.65 -13.50
N ASP A 93 1.02 5.83 -13.04
CA ASP A 93 1.93 6.92 -12.68
C ASP A 93 2.93 6.51 -11.60
N LEU A 94 2.48 5.80 -10.57
CA LEU A 94 3.36 5.22 -9.56
C LEU A 94 4.39 4.27 -10.18
N CYS A 95 3.96 3.36 -11.06
CA CYS A 95 4.86 2.40 -11.70
C CYS A 95 5.89 3.12 -12.59
N THR A 96 5.47 4.12 -13.36
CA THR A 96 6.36 4.96 -14.17
C THR A 96 7.38 5.67 -13.29
N HIS A 97 6.96 6.30 -12.19
CA HIS A 97 7.87 6.95 -11.25
C HIS A 97 8.87 5.97 -10.62
N LEU A 98 8.42 4.77 -10.24
CA LEU A 98 9.32 3.73 -9.73
C LEU A 98 10.34 3.28 -10.77
N VAL A 99 9.96 3.19 -12.04
CA VAL A 99 10.90 2.87 -13.14
C VAL A 99 11.92 4.00 -13.33
N GLU A 100 11.47 5.25 -13.36
CA GLU A 100 12.32 6.41 -13.64
C GLU A 100 13.32 6.74 -12.54
N TYR A 101 12.90 6.65 -11.27
CA TYR A 101 13.70 7.13 -10.13
C TYR A 101 14.26 6.02 -9.25
N TYR A 102 13.78 4.78 -9.42
CA TYR A 102 14.11 3.65 -8.55
C TYR A 102 14.42 2.36 -9.34
N ASP A 103 14.74 2.47 -10.63
CA ASP A 103 15.06 1.34 -11.53
C ASP A 103 14.00 0.22 -11.54
N GLY A 104 12.74 0.59 -11.28
CA GLY A 104 11.62 -0.34 -11.18
C GLY A 104 11.63 -1.22 -9.93
N ASN A 105 12.45 -0.90 -8.91
CA ASN A 105 12.52 -1.61 -7.64
C ASN A 105 11.80 -0.83 -6.53
N PRO A 106 10.59 -1.25 -6.10
CA PRO A 106 9.85 -0.55 -5.06
C PRO A 106 10.60 -0.47 -3.71
N SER A 107 11.42 -1.46 -3.38
CA SER A 107 12.19 -1.45 -2.13
C SER A 107 13.31 -0.42 -2.10
N ALA A 108 13.74 0.07 -3.26
CA ALA A 108 14.77 1.11 -3.36
C ALA A 108 14.31 2.45 -2.75
N VAL A 109 13.00 2.64 -2.58
CA VAL A 109 12.43 3.83 -1.91
C VAL A 109 13.02 3.99 -0.50
N TRP A 110 13.18 2.91 0.27
CA TRP A 110 13.76 2.92 1.62
C TRP A 110 15.12 2.23 1.72
N ALA A 111 15.64 1.67 0.64
CA ALA A 111 16.94 1.01 0.66
C ALA A 111 18.04 2.02 1.00
N ASN A 112 18.97 1.57 1.86
CA ASN A 112 20.14 2.35 2.30
C ASN A 112 19.80 3.67 3.02
N LEU A 113 18.58 3.81 3.55
CA LEU A 113 18.21 4.95 4.38
C LEU A 113 18.40 4.65 5.86
N SER A 114 18.96 5.62 6.57
CA SER A 114 18.99 5.64 8.04
C SER A 114 18.04 6.68 8.64
N ASP A 115 17.54 7.65 7.86
CA ASP A 115 16.75 8.79 8.35
C ASP A 115 15.29 8.75 7.84
N ALA A 116 14.33 8.83 8.76
CA ALA A 116 12.90 8.84 8.46
C ALA A 116 12.45 10.13 7.74
N ALA A 117 13.13 11.25 7.94
CA ALA A 117 12.82 12.49 7.23
C ALA A 117 13.10 12.33 5.72
N GLU A 118 14.20 11.69 5.34
CA GLU A 118 14.49 11.38 3.93
C GLU A 118 13.47 10.38 3.36
N LEU A 119 13.14 9.32 4.11
CA LEU A 119 12.10 8.36 3.71
C LEU A 119 10.75 9.06 3.48
N ARG A 120 10.37 10.00 4.35
CA ARG A 120 9.16 10.81 4.19
C ARG A 120 9.18 11.60 2.88
N GLN A 121 10.30 12.24 2.54
CA GLN A 121 10.40 13.00 1.29
C GLN A 121 10.25 12.10 0.07
N ARG A 122 10.90 10.93 0.06
CA ARG A 122 10.79 9.96 -1.04
C ARG A 122 9.38 9.39 -1.17
N LEU A 123 8.68 9.14 -0.06
CA LEU A 123 7.29 8.69 -0.10
C LEU A 123 6.34 9.79 -0.57
N LEU A 124 6.56 11.05 -0.16
CA LEU A 124 5.77 12.20 -0.63
C LEU A 124 5.96 12.49 -2.13
N SER A 125 7.09 12.10 -2.72
CA SER A 125 7.31 12.25 -4.16
C SER A 125 6.60 11.18 -5.00
N LEU A 126 6.11 10.09 -4.39
CA LEU A 126 5.39 9.05 -5.11
C LEU A 126 4.00 9.55 -5.54
N PRO A 127 3.62 9.38 -6.83
CA PRO A 127 2.29 9.73 -7.29
C PRO A 127 1.18 9.07 -6.46
N GLY A 128 0.25 9.89 -5.96
CA GLY A 128 -0.88 9.42 -5.14
C GLY A 128 -0.59 9.21 -3.65
N PHE A 129 0.62 9.53 -3.20
CA PHE A 129 1.00 9.62 -1.79
C PHE A 129 0.92 11.08 -1.30
N GLY A 130 0.39 11.25 -0.10
CA GLY A 130 0.32 12.53 0.60
C GLY A 130 0.50 12.27 2.09
N GLU A 131 0.52 13.34 2.89
CA GLU A 131 0.99 13.30 4.28
C GLU A 131 0.50 12.09 5.08
N ASN A 132 -0.83 11.92 5.22
CA ASN A 132 -1.41 10.83 6.00
C ASN A 132 -0.95 9.45 5.51
N LYS A 133 -0.89 9.23 4.20
CA LYS A 133 -0.45 7.92 3.67
C LYS A 133 1.03 7.69 3.92
N THR A 134 1.84 8.73 3.79
CA THR A 134 3.26 8.64 4.09
C THR A 134 3.49 8.26 5.55
N GLN A 135 2.80 8.91 6.49
CA GLN A 135 2.89 8.59 7.91
C GLN A 135 2.45 7.15 8.21
N ILE A 136 1.31 6.72 7.65
CA ILE A 136 0.82 5.34 7.78
C ILE A 136 1.80 4.34 7.17
N PHE A 137 2.38 4.64 6.01
CA PHE A 137 3.30 3.73 5.33
C PHE A 137 4.60 3.56 6.11
N ILE A 138 5.14 4.64 6.69
CA ILE A 138 6.31 4.57 7.58
C ILE A 138 6.01 3.71 8.80
N ALA A 139 4.86 3.91 9.45
CA ALA A 139 4.43 3.05 10.55
C ALA A 139 4.30 1.58 10.13
N LEU A 140 3.77 1.32 8.93
CA LEU A 140 3.59 -0.02 8.39
C LEU A 140 4.94 -0.71 8.11
N LEU A 141 5.89 0.01 7.50
CA LEU A 141 7.25 -0.48 7.29
C LEU A 141 7.93 -0.87 8.61
N ALA A 142 7.82 -0.02 9.64
CA ALA A 142 8.39 -0.28 10.95
C ALA A 142 7.71 -1.46 11.65
N LYS A 143 6.38 -1.42 11.80
CA LYS A 143 5.60 -2.37 12.59
C LYS A 143 5.51 -3.76 11.95
N ARG A 144 5.48 -3.85 10.61
CA ARG A 144 5.18 -5.09 9.88
C ARG A 144 6.36 -5.66 9.11
N PHE A 145 7.28 -4.82 8.68
CA PHE A 145 8.44 -5.23 7.89
C PHE A 145 9.78 -5.04 8.62
N ARG A 146 9.74 -4.49 9.85
CA ARG A 146 10.92 -4.19 10.69
C ARG A 146 11.92 -3.26 10.01
N ILE A 147 11.42 -2.40 9.13
CA ILE A 147 12.21 -1.35 8.46
C ILE A 147 12.05 -0.08 9.31
N THR A 148 13.00 0.13 10.21
CA THR A 148 12.98 1.20 11.23
C THR A 148 14.09 2.21 10.95
N THR A 149 13.81 3.24 10.16
CA THR A 149 14.70 4.39 10.01
C THR A 149 14.69 5.23 11.29
N GLN A 150 15.79 5.92 11.61
CA GLN A 150 15.88 6.81 12.75
C GLN A 150 14.80 7.90 12.68
N GLY A 151 14.10 8.12 13.79
CA GLY A 151 13.04 9.13 13.89
C GLY A 151 11.71 8.74 13.25
N TRP A 152 11.48 7.44 12.99
CA TRP A 152 10.27 7.01 12.29
C TRP A 152 9.01 7.22 13.15
N GLU A 153 9.10 7.09 14.47
CA GLU A 153 7.98 7.31 15.39
C GLU A 153 7.47 8.76 15.32
N GLU A 154 8.38 9.74 15.34
CA GLU A 154 8.04 11.17 15.28
C GLU A 154 7.37 11.52 13.95
N ILE A 155 7.87 10.94 12.85
CA ILE A 155 7.30 11.16 11.53
C ILE A 155 5.94 10.46 11.38
N ALA A 156 5.83 9.21 11.84
CA ALA A 156 4.57 8.46 11.81
C ALA A 156 3.52 9.06 12.77
N GLY A 157 3.94 9.83 13.77
CA GLY A 157 3.06 10.47 14.75
C GLY A 157 2.17 9.46 15.46
N HIS A 158 0.87 9.76 15.57
CA HIS A 158 -0.08 8.88 16.25
C HIS A 158 -0.20 7.48 15.62
N TYR A 159 0.30 7.26 14.39
CA TYR A 159 0.31 5.93 13.78
C TYR A 159 1.45 5.04 14.31
N ALA A 160 2.42 5.61 15.03
CA ALA A 160 3.47 4.86 15.73
C ALA A 160 2.95 4.23 17.03
N ASP A 161 1.97 4.87 17.67
CA ASP A 161 1.43 4.46 18.96
C ASP A 161 0.85 3.04 18.95
N VAL A 162 0.80 2.43 20.14
CA VAL A 162 0.12 1.14 20.35
C VAL A 162 -1.39 1.37 20.27
N GLY A 163 -2.06 0.69 19.35
CA GLY A 163 -3.49 0.82 19.14
C GLY A 163 -3.92 0.32 17.77
N PHE A 164 -5.12 0.74 17.33
CA PHE A 164 -5.68 0.39 16.03
C PHE A 164 -5.95 1.68 15.24
N HIS A 165 -4.87 2.36 14.84
CA HIS A 165 -4.94 3.65 14.18
C HIS A 165 -5.01 3.51 12.65
N SER A 166 -4.36 2.48 12.09
CA SER A 166 -4.27 2.31 10.64
C SER A 166 -4.05 0.85 10.22
N VAL A 167 -3.84 0.68 8.91
CA VAL A 167 -3.44 -0.61 8.33
C VAL A 167 -2.09 -1.12 8.86
N ALA A 168 -1.25 -0.24 9.42
CA ALA A 168 -0.02 -0.63 10.08
C ALA A 168 -0.25 -1.50 11.34
N ASP A 169 -1.47 -1.49 11.88
CA ASP A 169 -1.84 -2.22 13.08
C ASP A 169 -2.55 -3.56 12.77
N LEU A 170 -2.64 -3.95 11.50
CA LEU A 170 -3.38 -5.12 11.04
C LEU A 170 -2.48 -6.36 10.90
N ASP A 171 -2.25 -7.05 12.01
CA ASP A 171 -1.44 -8.28 12.08
C ASP A 171 -2.24 -9.55 12.36
N SER A 172 -3.55 -9.40 12.48
CA SER A 172 -4.47 -10.50 12.73
C SER A 172 -5.87 -10.17 12.22
N PRO A 173 -6.71 -11.18 11.96
CA PRO A 173 -8.13 -10.97 11.65
C PRO A 173 -8.89 -10.18 12.73
N ASP A 174 -8.50 -10.34 14.00
CA ASP A 174 -9.10 -9.62 15.13
C ASP A 174 -8.75 -8.12 15.10
N ALA A 175 -7.52 -7.77 14.74
CA ALA A 175 -7.08 -6.37 14.61
C ALA A 175 -7.96 -5.58 13.63
N LEU A 176 -8.36 -6.21 12.51
CA LEU A 176 -9.24 -5.59 11.53
C LEU A 176 -10.62 -5.27 12.11
N SER A 177 -11.18 -6.19 12.89
CA SER A 177 -12.47 -6.00 13.55
C SER A 177 -12.42 -4.84 14.55
N GLN A 178 -11.31 -4.69 15.28
CA GLN A 178 -11.09 -3.59 16.21
C GLN A 178 -10.95 -2.24 15.49
N LEU A 179 -10.14 -2.17 14.42
CA LEU A 179 -9.99 -0.97 13.60
C LEU A 179 -11.33 -0.51 12.99
N ARG A 180 -12.15 -1.45 12.51
CA ARG A 180 -13.51 -1.16 11.99
C ARG A 180 -14.40 -0.54 13.07
N LYS A 181 -14.38 -1.11 14.29
CA LYS A 181 -15.16 -0.61 15.42
C LYS A 181 -14.76 0.83 15.76
N GLN A 182 -13.46 1.11 15.88
CA GLN A 182 -12.96 2.45 16.17
C GLN A 182 -13.32 3.46 15.06
N ARG A 183 -13.15 3.11 13.78
CA ARG A 183 -13.56 3.98 12.65
C ARG A 183 -15.06 4.26 12.66
N LYS A 184 -15.89 3.29 13.05
CA LYS A 184 -17.35 3.47 13.18
C LYS A 184 -17.70 4.38 14.35
N GLU A 185 -17.04 4.24 15.49
CA GLU A 185 -17.23 5.09 16.67
C GLU A 185 -16.81 6.54 16.39
N ALA A 186 -15.64 6.75 15.78
CA ALA A 186 -15.16 8.08 15.40
C ALA A 186 -16.09 8.79 14.39
N ARG A 187 -16.72 8.06 13.48
CA ARG A 187 -17.73 8.61 12.56
C ARG A 187 -19.05 8.99 13.22
N LYS A 188 -19.39 8.35 14.35
CA LYS A 188 -20.61 8.65 15.12
C LYS A 188 -20.41 9.83 16.08
N ALA A 189 -19.16 10.10 16.46
CA ALA A 189 -18.79 11.21 17.33
C ALA A 189 -18.58 12.55 16.58
N LYS A 190 -18.69 12.53 15.24
CA LYS A 190 -18.70 13.70 14.36
C LYS A 190 -20.10 13.99 13.89
#